data_AF-A0A3M1CPH6-F1
#
_entry.id   AF-A0A3M1CPH6-F1
#
_cell.length_a   1.000
_cell.length_b   1.000
_cell.length_c   1.000
_cell.angle_alpha   90.00
_cell.angle_beta   90.00
_cell.angle_gamma   90.00
#
_symmetry.space_group_name_H-M   'P 1'
#
loop_
_entity.id
_entity.type
_entity.pdbx_description
1 polymer ?
#
loop_
_entity_poly.entity_id
_entity_poly.type
_entity_poly.pdbx_seq_one_letter_code
_entity_poly.pdbx_strand_id
1 'polypeptide(L)'
;TARVHRAITQRVFDRANIRWFGVLSPNQKVSPLIDKNIIPKPSRLADGRVVYTVVLHRDESMQDWANRFQTDYGAEISGMDPSTHSVDVIVPEQTYVDLAALDAVAWIEPAIHVHIELNNSNRVATKAETVQAPPYSLSGAGVVVAEWDGGAADNTHPDLNGRVTQMDGSSISTHATHVAGTVMGSGASSGGTYRGMAPEARLLTQLWWNTASEANTEYGVVITFQGATISTNSWGYGVSSVTTSQCDGLLGNYYTINGTVDELVRGSAGAPISILYAAGNERSTSSQSCGSLGYTYNTTIPPGTAKNVITVGAINSNNNSMTTFSSWGPTDDGRMKPDVVAPGCQTGGDWGVTSTRPGSGYTVMCGTSMATPTAAGVLALLTEAWRTNVGGINEPLPSTYKGILINSALDLGQTGPDFQYGHGAIDALAAVKKINSGSGS
;
A
#
# COMPACT_ATOMS: atom_id res chain seq x y z
N THR A 1 -6.67 -3.32 -24.74
CA THR A 1 -6.97 -3.71 -26.13
C THR A 1 -8.33 -3.16 -26.52
N ALA A 2 -8.68 -3.14 -27.80
CA ALA A 2 -10.00 -2.74 -28.29
C ALA A 2 -10.38 -3.54 -29.55
N ARG A 3 -11.56 -4.14 -29.59
CA ARG A 3 -12.03 -4.95 -30.73
C ARG A 3 -12.51 -4.00 -31.85
N VAL A 4 -11.88 -4.10 -33.03
CA VAL A 4 -12.08 -3.13 -34.11
C VAL A 4 -13.02 -3.68 -35.18
N HIS A 5 -14.30 -3.31 -35.09
CA HIS A 5 -15.36 -3.78 -36.00
C HIS A 5 -15.40 -3.05 -37.37
N ARG A 6 -14.31 -2.43 -37.81
CA ARG A 6 -14.20 -1.74 -39.12
C ARG A 6 -12.78 -1.81 -39.67
N ALA A 7 -12.63 -1.90 -40.99
CA ALA A 7 -11.32 -1.88 -41.63
C ALA A 7 -10.60 -0.53 -41.36
N ILE A 8 -9.49 -0.58 -40.63
CA ILE A 8 -8.60 0.58 -40.44
C ILE A 8 -7.55 0.58 -41.56
N THR A 9 -7.33 1.73 -42.17
CA THR A 9 -6.31 1.93 -43.21
C THR A 9 -5.08 2.62 -42.62
N GLN A 10 -3.91 2.46 -43.26
CA GLN A 10 -2.63 3.05 -42.84
C GLN A 10 -2.77 4.54 -42.45
N ARG A 11 -3.50 5.31 -43.27
CA ARG A 11 -3.81 6.74 -43.08
C ARG A 11 -4.47 7.11 -41.74
N VAL A 12 -5.07 6.15 -41.04
CA VAL A 12 -5.65 6.32 -39.70
C VAL A 12 -4.60 6.07 -38.63
N PHE A 13 -3.77 5.03 -38.80
CA PHE A 13 -2.61 4.78 -37.92
C PHE A 13 -1.60 5.95 -38.00
N ASP A 14 -1.31 6.45 -39.20
CA ASP A 14 -0.42 7.60 -39.44
C ASP A 14 -0.93 8.87 -38.73
N ARG A 15 -2.26 9.13 -38.79
CA ARG A 15 -2.90 10.26 -38.12
C ARG A 15 -2.99 10.11 -36.60
N ALA A 16 -3.00 8.88 -36.09
CA ALA A 16 -3.06 8.56 -34.67
C ALA A 16 -1.66 8.33 -34.05
N ASN A 17 -0.58 8.39 -34.85
CA ASN A 17 0.80 8.19 -34.44
C ASN A 17 1.05 6.83 -33.73
N ILE A 18 0.34 5.79 -34.16
CA ILE A 18 0.35 4.46 -33.53
C ILE A 18 1.64 3.71 -33.89
N ARG A 19 2.41 3.29 -32.89
CA ARG A 19 3.73 2.67 -33.06
C ARG A 19 3.71 1.18 -33.44
N TRP A 20 2.65 0.43 -33.12
CA TRP A 20 2.52 -1.00 -33.45
C TRP A 20 1.06 -1.48 -33.44
N PHE A 21 0.76 -2.54 -34.19
CA PHE A 21 -0.50 -3.28 -34.20
C PHE A 21 -0.23 -4.71 -34.70
N GLY A 22 -0.79 -5.73 -34.02
CA GLY A 22 -0.61 -7.14 -34.39
C GLY A 22 -1.29 -8.11 -33.41
N VAL A 23 -1.16 -9.41 -33.67
CA VAL A 23 -1.68 -10.51 -32.83
C VAL A 23 -0.55 -11.07 -31.96
N LEU A 24 -0.85 -11.46 -30.72
CA LEU A 24 0.11 -12.08 -29.79
C LEU A 24 0.25 -13.58 -30.08
N SER A 25 1.48 -14.09 -30.20
CA SER A 25 1.74 -15.52 -30.32
C SER A 25 1.69 -16.23 -28.96
N PRO A 26 1.51 -17.56 -28.88
CA PRO A 26 1.33 -18.28 -27.60
C PRO A 26 2.51 -18.08 -26.64
N ASN A 27 3.73 -18.12 -27.19
CA ASN A 27 4.99 -17.86 -26.49
C ASN A 27 5.23 -16.38 -26.12
N GLN A 28 4.23 -15.50 -26.28
CA GLN A 28 4.21 -14.14 -25.71
C GLN A 28 3.19 -14.02 -24.56
N LYS A 29 2.48 -15.11 -24.23
CA LYS A 29 1.40 -15.21 -23.23
C LYS A 29 1.78 -16.11 -22.05
N VAL A 30 3.06 -16.43 -21.88
CA VAL A 30 3.54 -17.42 -20.91
C VAL A 30 4.64 -16.82 -20.05
N SER A 31 4.59 -17.08 -18.73
CA SER A 31 5.60 -16.61 -17.79
C SER A 31 7.00 -17.17 -18.09
N PRO A 32 8.05 -16.33 -18.08
CA PRO A 32 9.44 -16.79 -18.20
C PRO A 32 9.90 -17.78 -17.12
N LEU A 33 9.08 -18.01 -16.07
CA LEU A 33 9.28 -19.12 -15.13
C LEU A 33 8.94 -20.47 -15.77
N ILE A 34 7.86 -20.55 -16.54
CA ILE A 34 7.44 -21.78 -17.24
C ILE A 34 8.41 -22.08 -18.39
N ASP A 35 8.77 -21.07 -19.21
CA ASP A 35 9.75 -21.21 -20.30
C ASP A 35 11.13 -21.71 -19.83
N LYS A 36 11.50 -21.42 -18.58
CA LYS A 36 12.77 -21.86 -17.96
C LYS A 36 12.61 -23.13 -17.10
N ASN A 37 11.42 -23.73 -17.08
CA ASN A 37 11.05 -24.88 -16.26
C ASN A 37 11.26 -24.68 -14.74
N ILE A 38 11.02 -23.45 -14.26
CA ILE A 38 11.15 -23.01 -12.86
C ILE A 38 9.74 -22.84 -12.27
N ILE A 39 9.00 -23.95 -12.16
CA ILE A 39 7.70 -23.97 -11.46
C ILE A 39 7.95 -24.13 -9.96
N PRO A 40 7.58 -23.16 -9.09
CA PRO A 40 7.85 -23.21 -7.67
C PRO A 40 7.20 -24.43 -6.99
N LYS A 41 7.85 -24.97 -5.95
CA LYS A 41 7.38 -26.16 -5.23
C LYS A 41 5.93 -26.05 -4.71
N PRO A 42 5.43 -24.88 -4.21
CA PRO A 42 4.03 -24.75 -3.79
C PRO A 42 3.02 -24.80 -4.95
N SER A 43 3.42 -24.42 -6.16
CA SER A 43 2.56 -24.42 -7.36
C SER A 43 2.30 -25.81 -7.90
N ARG A 44 3.13 -26.79 -7.52
CA ARG A 44 3.16 -28.15 -8.06
C ARG A 44 2.58 -29.12 -7.05
N LEU A 45 1.41 -29.66 -7.36
CA LEU A 45 0.68 -30.57 -6.49
C LEU A 45 1.36 -31.95 -6.42
N ALA A 46 1.02 -32.73 -5.38
CA ALA A 46 1.59 -34.05 -5.15
C ALA A 46 1.20 -35.10 -6.21
N ASP A 47 0.17 -34.82 -7.02
CA ASP A 47 -0.26 -35.65 -8.16
C ASP A 47 0.46 -35.27 -9.49
N GLY A 48 1.32 -34.25 -9.48
CA GLY A 48 2.04 -33.75 -10.65
C GLY A 48 1.29 -32.68 -11.47
N ARG A 49 0.06 -32.32 -11.10
CA ARG A 49 -0.62 -31.14 -11.68
C ARG A 49 -0.01 -29.84 -11.15
N VAL A 50 -0.22 -28.76 -11.89
CA VAL A 50 0.24 -27.41 -11.54
C VAL A 50 -0.95 -26.48 -11.42
N VAL A 51 -0.91 -25.62 -10.40
CA VAL A 51 -1.82 -24.48 -10.24
C VAL A 51 -1.28 -23.32 -11.09
N TYR A 52 -1.97 -23.00 -12.17
CA TYR A 52 -1.66 -21.88 -13.06
C TYR A 52 -2.74 -20.80 -12.98
N THR A 53 -2.34 -19.55 -12.78
CA THR A 53 -3.20 -18.37 -12.97
C THR A 53 -3.26 -18.06 -14.46
N VAL A 54 -4.44 -18.21 -15.08
CA VAL A 54 -4.69 -17.95 -16.50
C VAL A 54 -5.49 -16.67 -16.65
N VAL A 55 -4.85 -15.61 -17.15
CA VAL A 55 -5.48 -14.31 -17.42
C VAL A 55 -6.20 -14.36 -18.76
N LEU A 56 -7.45 -13.92 -18.80
CA LEU A 56 -8.27 -13.81 -20.00
C LEU A 56 -8.30 -12.37 -20.54
N HIS A 57 -8.73 -12.16 -21.78
CA HIS A 57 -9.04 -10.84 -22.30
C HIS A 57 -10.38 -10.31 -21.76
N ARG A 58 -10.43 -9.00 -21.44
CA ARG A 58 -11.57 -8.36 -20.75
C ARG A 58 -12.93 -8.47 -21.48
N ASP A 59 -12.94 -8.64 -22.80
CA ASP A 59 -14.15 -8.80 -23.61
C ASP A 59 -14.60 -10.28 -23.75
N GLU A 60 -13.86 -11.20 -23.15
CA GLU A 60 -14.19 -12.62 -23.06
C GLU A 60 -14.77 -12.93 -21.67
N SER A 61 -15.86 -13.71 -21.62
CA SER A 61 -16.59 -14.01 -20.38
C SER A 61 -15.82 -14.99 -19.50
N MET A 62 -15.37 -14.55 -18.33
CA MET A 62 -14.65 -15.41 -17.38
C MET A 62 -15.44 -16.65 -16.97
N GLN A 63 -16.76 -16.52 -16.78
CA GLN A 63 -17.59 -17.65 -16.37
C GLN A 63 -17.70 -18.69 -17.49
N ASP A 64 -17.91 -18.23 -18.73
CA ASP A 64 -17.97 -19.14 -19.88
C ASP A 64 -16.60 -19.77 -20.15
N TRP A 65 -15.51 -19.04 -19.93
CA TRP A 65 -14.16 -19.58 -20.06
C TRP A 65 -13.73 -20.50 -18.91
N ALA A 66 -14.16 -20.27 -17.67
CA ALA A 66 -13.99 -21.24 -16.58
C ALA A 66 -14.76 -22.53 -16.89
N ASN A 67 -16.02 -22.42 -17.33
CA ASN A 67 -16.82 -23.55 -17.78
C ASN A 67 -16.13 -24.32 -18.94
N ARG A 68 -15.47 -23.61 -19.86
CA ARG A 68 -14.73 -24.20 -20.99
C ARG A 68 -13.35 -24.73 -20.60
N PHE A 69 -12.65 -24.16 -19.63
CA PHE A 69 -11.44 -24.77 -19.09
C PHE A 69 -11.78 -26.11 -18.40
N GLN A 70 -12.91 -26.18 -17.69
CA GLN A 70 -13.42 -27.45 -17.16
C GLN A 70 -13.82 -28.43 -18.27
N THR A 71 -14.56 -27.98 -19.30
CA THR A 71 -15.18 -28.87 -20.31
C THR A 71 -14.24 -29.24 -21.46
N ASP A 72 -13.52 -28.26 -22.02
CA ASP A 72 -12.67 -28.40 -23.21
C ASP A 72 -11.23 -28.83 -22.82
N TYR A 73 -10.78 -28.54 -21.58
CA TYR A 73 -9.39 -28.78 -21.11
C TYR A 73 -9.27 -29.64 -19.84
N GLY A 74 -10.38 -30.06 -19.21
CA GLY A 74 -10.36 -30.90 -18.00
C GLY A 74 -9.79 -30.22 -16.76
N ALA A 75 -9.78 -28.89 -16.72
CA ALA A 75 -9.25 -28.12 -15.59
C ALA A 75 -10.14 -28.21 -14.34
N GLU A 76 -9.50 -28.27 -13.18
CA GLU A 76 -10.15 -27.97 -11.90
C GLU A 76 -9.96 -26.47 -11.60
N ILE A 77 -11.03 -25.74 -11.26
CA ILE A 77 -10.96 -24.30 -11.03
C ILE A 77 -10.80 -24.04 -9.53
N SER A 78 -9.62 -23.58 -9.14
CA SER A 78 -9.26 -23.30 -7.74
C SER A 78 -9.59 -21.87 -7.30
N GLY A 79 -9.75 -20.96 -8.26
CA GLY A 79 -10.05 -19.55 -8.02
C GLY A 79 -10.45 -18.82 -9.29
N MET A 80 -11.12 -17.68 -9.13
CA MET A 80 -11.30 -16.68 -10.17
C MET A 80 -11.11 -15.31 -9.52
N ASP A 81 -10.30 -14.46 -10.15
CA ASP A 81 -10.09 -13.07 -9.74
C ASP A 81 -10.64 -12.13 -10.83
N PRO A 82 -11.87 -11.58 -10.66
CA PRO A 82 -12.45 -10.62 -11.58
C PRO A 82 -11.70 -9.28 -11.65
N SER A 83 -10.76 -9.00 -10.74
CA SER A 83 -9.90 -7.82 -10.85
C SER A 83 -8.86 -8.04 -11.95
N THR A 84 -7.97 -9.03 -11.83
CA THR A 84 -7.03 -9.40 -12.92
C THR A 84 -7.72 -9.97 -14.16
N HIS A 85 -8.99 -10.36 -14.08
CA HIS A 85 -9.74 -11.07 -15.11
C HIS A 85 -9.12 -12.47 -15.38
N SER A 86 -8.73 -13.15 -14.30
CA SER A 86 -8.00 -14.43 -14.34
C SER A 86 -8.72 -15.58 -13.65
N VAL A 87 -8.38 -16.80 -14.08
CA VAL A 87 -8.92 -18.07 -13.59
C VAL A 87 -7.74 -18.93 -13.14
N ASP A 88 -7.72 -19.32 -11.86
CA ASP A 88 -6.69 -20.24 -11.34
C ASP A 88 -7.09 -21.68 -11.65
N VAL A 89 -6.41 -22.27 -12.64
CA VAL A 89 -6.67 -23.62 -13.13
C VAL A 89 -5.64 -24.61 -12.58
N ILE A 90 -6.12 -25.78 -12.14
CA ILE A 90 -5.30 -26.92 -11.78
C ILE A 90 -5.35 -27.93 -12.93
N VAL A 91 -4.25 -28.02 -13.67
CA VAL A 91 -4.12 -28.80 -14.91
C VAL A 91 -2.81 -29.60 -14.95
N PRO A 92 -2.67 -30.61 -15.82
CA PRO A 92 -1.38 -31.19 -16.14
C PRO A 92 -0.36 -30.13 -16.57
N GLU A 93 0.90 -30.30 -16.19
CA GLU A 93 1.94 -29.27 -16.32
C GLU A 93 2.08 -28.68 -17.73
N GLN A 94 1.84 -29.44 -18.80
CA GLN A 94 2.02 -29.00 -20.20
C GLN A 94 0.78 -28.30 -20.80
N THR A 95 -0.38 -28.33 -20.16
CA THR A 95 -1.64 -27.79 -20.72
C THR A 95 -1.61 -26.27 -20.93
N TYR A 96 -0.65 -25.55 -20.34
CA TYR A 96 -0.41 -24.12 -20.63
C TYR A 96 -0.15 -23.84 -22.12
N VAL A 97 0.41 -24.79 -22.88
CA VAL A 97 0.72 -24.60 -24.31
C VAL A 97 -0.57 -24.43 -25.13
N ASP A 98 -1.55 -25.30 -24.88
CA ASP A 98 -2.85 -25.27 -25.57
C ASP A 98 -3.71 -24.09 -25.09
N LEU A 99 -3.62 -23.76 -23.80
CA LEU A 99 -4.30 -22.59 -23.23
C LEU A 99 -3.74 -21.28 -23.79
N ALA A 100 -2.41 -21.15 -23.95
CA ALA A 100 -1.79 -19.97 -24.57
C ALA A 100 -2.14 -19.83 -26.06
N ALA A 101 -2.50 -20.93 -26.74
CA ALA A 101 -2.96 -20.89 -28.13
C ALA A 101 -4.37 -20.32 -28.31
N LEU A 102 -5.17 -20.20 -27.23
CA LEU A 102 -6.49 -19.57 -27.28
C LEU A 102 -6.38 -18.06 -27.52
N ASP A 103 -7.19 -17.54 -28.44
CA ASP A 103 -7.32 -16.09 -28.69
C ASP A 103 -7.71 -15.34 -27.40
N ALA A 104 -8.60 -15.94 -26.61
CA ALA A 104 -9.11 -15.39 -25.35
C ALA A 104 -8.11 -15.31 -24.19
N VAL A 105 -7.02 -16.10 -24.20
CA VAL A 105 -6.03 -16.11 -23.11
C VAL A 105 -4.99 -15.01 -23.36
N ALA A 106 -4.74 -14.21 -22.33
CA ALA A 106 -3.79 -13.10 -22.33
C ALA A 106 -2.44 -13.47 -21.70
N TRP A 107 -2.44 -14.28 -20.63
CA TRP A 107 -1.24 -14.63 -19.86
C TRP A 107 -1.41 -15.92 -19.04
N ILE A 108 -0.33 -16.63 -18.73
CA ILE A 108 -0.31 -17.82 -17.85
C ILE A 108 0.95 -17.83 -16.96
N GLU A 109 0.78 -18.04 -15.66
CA GLU A 109 1.89 -18.16 -14.68
C GLU A 109 1.57 -19.12 -13.50
N PRO A 110 2.58 -19.68 -12.79
CA PRO A 110 2.35 -20.62 -11.68
C PRO A 110 2.17 -19.93 -10.31
N ALA A 111 1.15 -20.33 -9.52
CA ALA A 111 0.75 -19.67 -8.26
C ALA A 111 1.61 -20.06 -7.02
N ILE A 112 1.95 -19.12 -6.12
CA ILE A 112 3.04 -19.28 -5.13
C ILE A 112 2.61 -18.99 -3.67
N HIS A 113 2.86 -19.90 -2.70
CA HIS A 113 2.48 -19.73 -1.27
C HIS A 113 3.40 -20.45 -0.24
N VAL A 114 4.03 -19.73 0.72
CA VAL A 114 4.66 -20.21 2.01
C VAL A 114 4.76 -19.03 3.02
N HIS A 115 4.83 -19.22 4.37
CA HIS A 115 4.74 -18.16 5.42
C HIS A 115 5.58 -18.36 6.72
N ILE A 116 5.48 -17.38 7.67
CA ILE A 116 5.88 -17.26 9.13
C ILE A 116 7.27 -16.67 9.51
N GLU A 117 7.49 -15.72 10.46
CA GLU A 117 6.72 -14.91 11.46
C GLU A 117 7.71 -13.91 12.21
N LEU A 118 7.51 -12.66 12.75
CA LEU A 118 6.37 -11.78 13.14
C LEU A 118 6.52 -10.21 12.88
N ASN A 119 6.98 -9.34 13.84
CA ASN A 119 6.97 -7.84 13.73
C ASN A 119 8.13 -7.04 14.38
N ASN A 120 8.79 -7.57 15.42
CA ASN A 120 9.32 -6.74 16.53
C ASN A 120 10.26 -5.59 16.09
N SER A 121 10.98 -5.78 14.99
CA SER A 121 11.91 -4.80 14.40
C SER A 121 11.33 -3.43 14.05
N ASN A 122 10.03 -3.27 13.78
CA ASN A 122 9.48 -1.98 13.30
C ASN A 122 9.72 -0.81 14.28
N ARG A 123 9.44 -1.00 15.58
CA ARG A 123 9.65 0.04 16.63
C ARG A 123 11.12 0.33 16.91
N VAL A 124 11.98 -0.68 16.74
CA VAL A 124 13.43 -0.61 16.92
C VAL A 124 14.07 0.17 15.76
N ALA A 125 13.60 -0.06 14.53
CA ALA A 125 14.08 0.60 13.33
C ALA A 125 13.77 2.10 13.35
N THR A 126 12.51 2.49 13.61
CA THR A 126 12.08 3.91 13.64
C THR A 126 12.47 4.68 14.89
N LYS A 127 13.08 4.03 15.89
CA LYS A 127 13.36 4.60 17.23
C LYS A 127 12.12 5.06 18.01
N ALA A 128 10.92 4.63 17.60
CA ALA A 128 9.68 4.89 18.33
C ALA A 128 9.78 4.45 19.79
N GLU A 129 10.41 3.29 20.05
CA GLU A 129 10.62 2.82 21.43
C GLU A 129 11.59 3.67 22.26
N THR A 130 12.55 4.33 21.61
CA THR A 130 13.53 5.20 22.28
C THR A 130 12.89 6.51 22.74
N VAL A 131 11.87 7.00 22.02
CA VAL A 131 11.09 8.17 22.43
C VAL A 131 9.87 7.82 23.28
N GLN A 132 9.43 6.55 23.29
CA GLN A 132 8.50 6.02 24.30
C GLN A 132 9.15 5.88 25.69
N ALA A 133 10.47 5.80 25.76
CA ALA A 133 11.22 5.76 27.02
C ALA A 133 11.54 7.18 27.56
N PRO A 134 11.82 7.32 28.87
CA PRO A 134 12.42 8.53 29.42
C PRO A 134 13.75 8.86 28.71
N PRO A 135 14.08 10.15 28.50
CA PRO A 135 13.41 11.34 29.04
C PRO A 135 12.20 11.83 28.23
N TYR A 136 11.92 11.24 27.07
CA TYR A 136 10.88 11.71 26.15
C TYR A 136 9.48 11.27 26.58
N SER A 137 9.33 10.01 26.99
CA SER A 137 8.10 9.44 27.57
C SER A 137 6.84 9.59 26.70
N LEU A 138 7.00 9.60 25.38
CA LEU A 138 5.93 9.82 24.40
C LEU A 138 5.09 8.56 24.21
N SER A 139 3.79 8.73 23.99
CA SER A 139 2.81 7.66 23.84
C SER A 139 1.75 7.93 22.76
N GLY A 140 1.73 9.14 22.18
CA GLY A 140 0.68 9.65 21.31
C GLY A 140 -0.57 10.13 22.08
N ALA A 141 -0.47 10.37 23.38
CA ALA A 141 -1.61 10.74 24.22
C ALA A 141 -2.27 12.04 23.73
N GLY A 142 -3.61 12.02 23.69
CA GLY A 142 -4.41 13.16 23.20
C GLY A 142 -4.32 13.39 21.68
N VAL A 143 -3.63 12.55 20.92
CA VAL A 143 -3.64 12.60 19.45
C VAL A 143 -4.75 11.72 18.90
N VAL A 144 -5.44 12.22 17.89
CA VAL A 144 -6.51 11.51 17.17
C VAL A 144 -6.08 11.29 15.73
N VAL A 145 -6.00 10.03 15.32
CA VAL A 145 -5.67 9.60 13.96
C VAL A 145 -6.94 9.11 13.27
N ALA A 146 -7.21 9.56 12.04
CA ALA A 146 -8.28 9.03 11.21
C ALA A 146 -7.73 7.98 10.23
N GLU A 147 -8.36 6.80 10.21
CA GLU A 147 -8.06 5.68 9.33
C GLU A 147 -9.18 5.56 8.30
N TRP A 148 -8.79 5.56 7.03
CA TRP A 148 -9.62 5.09 5.93
C TRP A 148 -8.99 3.80 5.39
N ASP A 149 -9.77 2.74 5.25
CA ASP A 149 -9.31 1.42 4.82
C ASP A 149 -10.44 0.61 4.13
N GLY A 150 -10.27 -0.69 3.88
CA GLY A 150 -11.28 -1.56 3.24
C GLY A 150 -12.44 -1.97 4.16
N GLY A 151 -12.78 -1.15 5.14
CA GLY A 151 -13.73 -1.42 6.23
C GLY A 151 -13.17 -0.95 7.58
N ALA A 152 -13.89 -1.22 8.66
CA ALA A 152 -13.52 -0.77 10.00
C ALA A 152 -12.50 -1.69 10.71
N ALA A 153 -11.67 -1.14 11.58
CA ALA A 153 -10.87 -1.92 12.52
C ALA A 153 -11.74 -2.54 13.63
N ASP A 154 -11.40 -3.76 14.08
CA ASP A 154 -12.08 -4.45 15.18
C ASP A 154 -11.86 -3.74 16.53
N ASN A 155 -12.76 -2.81 16.86
CA ASN A 155 -12.73 -2.10 18.13
C ASN A 155 -13.00 -2.98 19.37
N THR A 156 -13.38 -4.25 19.19
CA THR A 156 -13.51 -5.22 20.30
C THR A 156 -12.18 -5.90 20.65
N HIS A 157 -11.17 -5.81 19.78
CA HIS A 157 -9.84 -6.33 20.04
C HIS A 157 -9.23 -5.68 21.32
N PRO A 158 -8.67 -6.44 22.28
CA PRO A 158 -8.21 -5.89 23.57
C PRO A 158 -7.22 -4.72 23.46
N ASP A 159 -6.26 -4.79 22.53
CA ASP A 159 -5.29 -3.71 22.28
C ASP A 159 -5.91 -2.42 21.71
N LEU A 160 -7.12 -2.50 21.14
CA LEU A 160 -7.82 -1.42 20.42
C LEU A 160 -9.04 -0.86 21.20
N ASN A 161 -9.57 -1.67 22.13
CA ASN A 161 -10.80 -1.41 22.89
C ASN A 161 -10.77 -0.05 23.62
N GLY A 162 -11.89 0.66 23.58
CA GLY A 162 -12.07 1.99 24.17
C GLY A 162 -11.35 3.14 23.45
N ARG A 163 -10.47 2.87 22.49
CA ARG A 163 -9.67 3.89 21.77
C ARG A 163 -9.93 3.95 20.27
N VAL A 164 -10.42 2.87 19.66
CA VAL A 164 -10.94 2.86 18.28
C VAL A 164 -12.44 3.20 18.26
N THR A 165 -12.81 4.22 17.49
CA THR A 165 -14.22 4.60 17.22
C THR A 165 -14.53 4.34 15.75
N GLN A 166 -15.50 3.47 15.47
CA GLN A 166 -16.01 3.32 14.11
C GLN A 166 -16.93 4.51 13.79
N MET A 167 -16.73 5.13 12.62
CA MET A 167 -17.44 6.34 12.19
C MET A 167 -18.59 6.06 11.21
N ASP A 168 -18.64 4.86 10.63
CA ASP A 168 -19.57 4.44 9.59
C ASP A 168 -20.32 3.14 9.96
N GLY A 169 -20.98 2.52 8.97
CA GLY A 169 -21.62 1.20 9.08
C GLY A 169 -20.88 0.07 8.35
N SER A 170 -19.59 0.21 8.06
CA SER A 170 -18.82 -0.79 7.33
C SER A 170 -18.56 -2.07 8.14
N SER A 171 -18.24 -3.15 7.43
CA SER A 171 -17.83 -4.42 8.05
C SER A 171 -16.41 -4.35 8.63
N ILE A 172 -16.15 -5.10 9.70
CA ILE A 172 -14.81 -5.26 10.25
C ILE A 172 -13.86 -5.86 9.18
N SER A 173 -12.75 -5.17 8.92
CA SER A 173 -11.68 -5.55 8.00
C SER A 173 -10.44 -6.02 8.76
N THR A 174 -9.87 -7.15 8.33
CA THR A 174 -8.59 -7.64 8.87
C THR A 174 -7.42 -6.70 8.54
N HIS A 175 -7.49 -5.99 7.42
CA HIS A 175 -6.46 -5.03 7.01
C HIS A 175 -6.55 -3.75 7.87
N ALA A 176 -7.74 -3.15 8.02
CA ALA A 176 -7.96 -2.03 8.93
C ALA A 176 -7.56 -2.36 10.37
N THR A 177 -7.95 -3.54 10.87
CA THR A 177 -7.56 -3.99 12.23
C THR A 177 -6.04 -4.08 12.38
N HIS A 178 -5.31 -4.43 11.33
CA HIS A 178 -3.84 -4.48 11.32
C HIS A 178 -3.21 -3.08 11.26
N VAL A 179 -3.73 -2.21 10.40
CA VAL A 179 -3.32 -0.81 10.25
C VAL A 179 -3.52 -0.06 11.57
N ALA A 180 -4.71 -0.11 12.18
CA ALA A 180 -5.02 0.50 13.46
C ALA A 180 -4.11 0.02 14.61
N GLY A 181 -3.83 -1.29 14.68
CA GLY A 181 -2.89 -1.85 15.65
C GLY A 181 -1.46 -1.34 15.45
N THR A 182 -1.03 -1.16 14.19
CA THR A 182 0.31 -0.66 13.85
C THR A 182 0.45 0.80 14.24
N VAL A 183 -0.61 1.61 14.08
CA VAL A 183 -0.66 2.99 14.61
C VAL A 183 -0.59 2.98 16.13
N MET A 184 -1.55 2.34 16.81
CA MET A 184 -1.85 2.64 18.23
C MET A 184 -2.22 1.45 19.13
N GLY A 185 -2.08 0.20 18.69
CA GLY A 185 -2.33 -0.98 19.54
C GLY A 185 -1.48 -0.96 20.81
N SER A 186 -2.09 -1.21 21.98
CA SER A 186 -1.37 -1.10 23.27
C SER A 186 -0.33 -2.21 23.52
N GLY A 187 -0.42 -3.32 22.77
CA GLY A 187 0.36 -4.54 23.00
C GLY A 187 -0.16 -5.40 24.16
N ALA A 188 -1.31 -5.10 24.74
CA ALA A 188 -1.81 -5.77 25.96
C ALA A 188 -1.94 -7.29 25.80
N SER A 189 -2.53 -7.78 24.71
CA SER A 189 -2.65 -9.22 24.39
C SER A 189 -1.31 -9.91 24.08
N SER A 190 -0.20 -9.17 24.00
CA SER A 190 1.14 -9.69 23.73
C SER A 190 2.19 -9.27 24.78
N GLY A 191 1.76 -8.79 25.96
CA GLY A 191 2.69 -8.34 27.01
C GLY A 191 3.54 -7.13 26.62
N GLY A 192 3.13 -6.40 25.58
CA GLY A 192 3.84 -5.27 24.97
C GLY A 192 4.58 -5.59 23.67
N THR A 193 4.73 -6.87 23.29
CA THR A 193 5.59 -7.28 22.14
C THR A 193 5.09 -6.76 20.79
N TYR A 194 3.78 -6.74 20.54
CA TYR A 194 3.19 -6.25 19.28
C TYR A 194 2.45 -4.91 19.47
N ARG A 195 3.00 -4.06 20.34
CA ARG A 195 2.55 -2.68 20.53
C ARG A 195 2.79 -1.84 19.25
N GLY A 196 1.86 -0.94 18.95
CA GLY A 196 1.98 0.06 17.89
C GLY A 196 2.97 1.19 18.22
N MET A 197 3.05 2.18 17.32
CA MET A 197 3.96 3.31 17.50
C MET A 197 3.44 4.34 18.52
N ALA A 198 2.13 4.54 18.62
CA ALA A 198 1.46 5.52 19.47
C ALA A 198 0.42 4.86 20.41
N PRO A 199 0.86 4.11 21.43
CA PRO A 199 0.01 3.20 22.22
C PRO A 199 -1.12 3.85 23.03
N GLU A 200 -1.10 5.18 23.24
CA GLU A 200 -2.14 5.94 23.97
C GLU A 200 -2.92 6.91 23.06
N ALA A 201 -2.68 6.88 21.75
CA ALA A 201 -3.49 7.62 20.78
C ALA A 201 -4.92 7.07 20.69
N ARG A 202 -5.83 7.90 20.15
CA ARG A 202 -7.17 7.49 19.72
C ARG A 202 -7.20 7.34 18.20
N LEU A 203 -8.05 6.44 17.71
CA LEU A 203 -8.22 6.20 16.28
C LEU A 203 -9.70 6.22 15.89
N LEU A 204 -9.98 6.80 14.73
CA LEU A 204 -11.28 6.81 14.07
C LEU A 204 -11.17 5.90 12.85
N THR A 205 -12.09 4.97 12.63
CA THR A 205 -11.99 3.98 11.53
C THR A 205 -13.26 3.97 10.68
N GLN A 206 -13.09 3.90 9.36
CA GLN A 206 -14.17 3.89 8.36
C GLN A 206 -13.68 3.34 7.01
N LEU A 207 -14.61 2.91 6.17
CA LEU A 207 -14.37 2.54 4.78
C LEU A 207 -13.78 3.73 3.99
N TRP A 208 -12.92 3.45 3.00
CA TRP A 208 -12.46 4.46 2.05
C TRP A 208 -13.62 5.14 1.32
N TRP A 209 -13.46 6.44 1.05
CA TRP A 209 -14.34 7.17 0.15
C TRP A 209 -13.98 6.89 -1.31
N ASN A 210 -14.96 7.07 -2.19
CA ASN A 210 -14.85 6.82 -3.62
C ASN A 210 -14.73 8.12 -4.43
N THR A 211 -15.16 9.25 -3.86
CA THR A 211 -15.28 10.55 -4.55
C THR A 211 -14.72 11.73 -3.76
N ALA A 212 -14.41 12.82 -4.45
CA ALA A 212 -13.92 14.06 -3.83
C ALA A 212 -14.93 14.75 -2.89
N SER A 213 -16.24 14.59 -3.13
CA SER A 213 -17.28 15.20 -2.28
C SER A 213 -17.48 14.44 -0.97
N GLU A 214 -17.40 13.11 -1.04
CA GLU A 214 -17.45 12.15 0.07
C GLU A 214 -16.21 12.36 0.95
N ALA A 215 -15.01 12.38 0.35
CA ALA A 215 -13.76 12.75 1.00
C ALA A 215 -13.85 14.08 1.77
N ASN A 216 -14.31 15.15 1.13
CA ASN A 216 -14.42 16.45 1.78
C ASN A 216 -15.40 16.44 2.96
N THR A 217 -16.51 15.71 2.84
CA THR A 217 -17.53 15.56 3.89
C THR A 217 -16.98 14.80 5.09
N GLU A 218 -16.37 13.62 4.87
CA GLU A 218 -15.85 12.77 5.93
C GLU A 218 -14.64 13.38 6.65
N TYR A 219 -13.71 13.99 5.90
CA TYR A 219 -12.62 14.75 6.50
C TYR A 219 -13.17 15.91 7.34
N GLY A 220 -14.19 16.62 6.86
CA GLY A 220 -14.89 17.65 7.64
C GLY A 220 -15.47 17.14 8.95
N VAL A 221 -16.04 15.92 8.96
CA VAL A 221 -16.57 15.29 10.17
C VAL A 221 -15.45 14.94 11.16
N VAL A 222 -14.40 14.24 10.73
CA VAL A 222 -13.34 13.78 11.66
C VAL A 222 -12.47 14.95 12.18
N ILE A 223 -12.26 15.99 11.38
CA ILE A 223 -11.54 17.20 11.81
C ILE A 223 -12.42 17.98 12.81
N THR A 224 -13.64 18.37 12.39
CA THR A 224 -14.46 19.34 13.13
C THR A 224 -15.07 18.77 14.41
N PHE A 225 -15.51 17.50 14.39
CA PHE A 225 -16.27 16.90 15.49
C PHE A 225 -15.48 15.85 16.29
N GLN A 226 -14.34 15.36 15.78
CA GLN A 226 -13.53 14.35 16.46
C GLN A 226 -12.07 14.77 16.73
N GLY A 227 -11.62 15.93 16.21
CA GLY A 227 -10.29 16.48 16.46
C GLY A 227 -9.15 15.73 15.76
N ALA A 228 -9.43 15.00 14.67
CA ALA A 228 -8.41 14.32 13.89
C ALA A 228 -7.38 15.32 13.33
N THR A 229 -6.10 15.07 13.63
CA THR A 229 -4.96 15.92 13.21
C THR A 229 -3.99 15.19 12.28
N ILE A 230 -4.14 13.87 12.18
CA ILE A 230 -3.41 12.97 11.29
C ILE A 230 -4.45 12.08 10.59
N SER A 231 -4.20 11.69 9.34
CA SER A 231 -4.86 10.52 8.75
C SER A 231 -3.88 9.52 8.15
N THR A 232 -4.22 8.24 8.28
CA THR A 232 -3.52 7.13 7.61
C THR A 232 -4.43 6.56 6.53
N ASN A 233 -3.89 6.44 5.32
CA ASN A 233 -4.61 5.93 4.16
C ASN A 233 -3.74 4.80 3.58
N SER A 234 -3.99 3.58 4.04
CA SER A 234 -3.23 2.37 3.68
C SER A 234 -3.69 1.73 2.35
N TRP A 235 -4.39 2.53 1.56
CA TRP A 235 -4.99 2.21 0.26
C TRP A 235 -4.60 3.28 -0.76
N GLY A 236 -4.96 3.04 -2.01
CA GLY A 236 -4.95 4.01 -3.08
C GLY A 236 -5.68 3.43 -4.28
N TYR A 237 -5.57 4.07 -5.42
CA TYR A 237 -6.03 3.50 -6.68
C TYR A 237 -4.98 2.49 -7.15
N GLY A 238 -5.19 1.21 -6.85
CA GLY A 238 -4.40 0.13 -7.45
C GLY A 238 -4.73 -0.03 -8.93
N VAL A 239 -3.80 -0.56 -9.72
CA VAL A 239 -4.11 -0.91 -11.12
C VAL A 239 -4.99 -2.16 -11.18
N SER A 240 -6.31 -1.94 -11.16
CA SER A 240 -7.35 -2.99 -11.06
C SER A 240 -7.21 -4.16 -12.04
N SER A 241 -6.54 -3.96 -13.18
CA SER A 241 -5.73 -5.04 -13.77
C SER A 241 -4.47 -4.43 -14.37
N VAL A 242 -3.41 -5.23 -14.43
CA VAL A 242 -2.07 -4.73 -14.72
C VAL A 242 -1.78 -4.84 -16.21
N THR A 243 -1.77 -3.68 -16.87
CA THR A 243 -1.35 -3.53 -18.26
C THR A 243 -0.52 -2.27 -18.38
N THR A 244 0.42 -2.22 -19.34
CA THR A 244 1.30 -1.06 -19.59
C THR A 244 0.48 0.26 -19.62
N SER A 245 -0.66 0.27 -20.30
CA SER A 245 -1.54 1.45 -20.39
C SER A 245 -2.30 1.79 -19.10
N GLN A 246 -2.48 0.85 -18.17
CA GLN A 246 -3.04 1.14 -16.84
C GLN A 246 -1.94 1.60 -15.87
N CYS A 247 -0.74 1.05 -15.98
CA CYS A 247 0.45 1.55 -15.27
C CYS A 247 0.77 2.99 -15.69
N ASP A 248 0.98 3.24 -16.99
CA ASP A 248 1.23 4.57 -17.59
C ASP A 248 0.10 5.58 -17.39
N GLY A 249 -1.14 5.09 -17.20
CA GLY A 249 -2.33 5.95 -17.09
C GLY A 249 -2.70 6.35 -15.66
N LEU A 250 -2.15 5.65 -14.66
CA LEU A 250 -2.57 5.73 -13.28
C LEU A 250 -1.41 6.01 -12.32
N LEU A 251 -0.30 5.30 -12.44
CA LEU A 251 0.86 5.53 -11.59
C LEU A 251 1.48 6.89 -11.90
N GLY A 252 2.00 7.57 -10.88
CA GLY A 252 2.59 8.90 -11.01
C GLY A 252 1.60 10.04 -11.29
N ASN A 253 0.42 9.75 -11.82
CA ASN A 253 -0.56 10.72 -12.29
C ASN A 253 -1.11 11.62 -11.17
N TYR A 254 -1.49 12.86 -11.49
CA TYR A 254 -2.15 13.80 -10.58
C TYR A 254 -3.59 14.02 -11.05
N TYR A 255 -4.53 13.34 -10.41
CA TYR A 255 -5.96 13.45 -10.65
C TYR A 255 -6.59 14.62 -9.88
N THR A 256 -7.82 14.98 -10.22
CA THR A 256 -8.61 16.01 -9.52
C THR A 256 -8.69 15.75 -8.00
N ILE A 257 -8.76 14.49 -7.57
CA ILE A 257 -8.78 14.11 -6.17
C ILE A 257 -7.49 14.48 -5.42
N ASN A 258 -6.32 14.44 -6.08
CA ASN A 258 -5.07 14.89 -5.48
C ASN A 258 -5.15 16.38 -5.14
N GLY A 259 -5.87 17.16 -5.96
CA GLY A 259 -6.21 18.55 -5.65
C GLY A 259 -7.11 18.69 -4.41
N THR A 260 -8.17 17.89 -4.30
CA THR A 260 -9.03 17.86 -3.10
C THR A 260 -8.23 17.49 -1.85
N VAL A 261 -7.40 16.45 -1.91
CA VAL A 261 -6.55 16.02 -0.80
C VAL A 261 -5.51 17.09 -0.45
N ASP A 262 -4.91 17.76 -1.44
CA ASP A 262 -3.99 18.88 -1.20
C ASP A 262 -4.70 20.08 -0.53
N GLU A 263 -5.97 20.36 -0.85
CA GLU A 263 -6.77 21.36 -0.12
C GLU A 263 -7.16 20.91 1.29
N LEU A 264 -7.44 19.62 1.50
CA LEU A 264 -7.72 19.07 2.83
C LEU A 264 -6.51 19.21 3.75
N VAL A 265 -5.29 18.92 3.25
CA VAL A 265 -4.05 19.19 3.99
C VAL A 265 -3.86 20.69 4.30
N ARG A 266 -4.32 21.60 3.42
CA ARG A 266 -4.35 23.05 3.68
C ARG A 266 -5.45 23.48 4.67
N GLY A 267 -6.41 22.62 4.99
CA GLY A 267 -7.47 22.87 5.95
C GLY A 267 -8.81 23.32 5.36
N SER A 268 -9.10 23.00 4.09
CA SER A 268 -10.40 23.34 3.45
C SER A 268 -11.63 22.72 4.13
N ALA A 269 -11.43 21.74 5.01
CA ALA A 269 -12.46 21.08 5.82
C ALA A 269 -12.48 21.55 7.29
N GLY A 270 -11.98 22.75 7.58
CA GLY A 270 -12.11 23.45 8.87
C GLY A 270 -10.79 23.71 9.59
N ALA A 271 -9.86 22.75 9.55
CA ALA A 271 -8.49 22.90 10.04
C ALA A 271 -7.51 22.01 9.23
N PRO A 272 -6.21 22.37 9.14
CA PRO A 272 -5.20 21.54 8.47
C PRO A 272 -5.05 20.15 9.10
N ILE A 273 -4.87 19.12 8.27
CA ILE A 273 -4.68 17.73 8.70
C ILE A 273 -3.48 17.08 7.99
N SER A 274 -2.68 16.31 8.74
CA SER A 274 -1.52 15.61 8.18
C SER A 274 -1.94 14.28 7.55
N ILE A 275 -2.17 14.29 6.24
CA ILE A 275 -2.61 13.11 5.47
C ILE A 275 -1.40 12.30 5.03
N LEU A 276 -1.30 11.05 5.50
CA LEU A 276 -0.32 10.06 5.01
C LEU A 276 -0.97 9.08 4.03
N TYR A 277 -0.25 8.72 2.98
CA TYR A 277 -0.65 7.71 2.00
C TYR A 277 0.43 6.65 1.80
N ALA A 278 -0.01 5.42 1.58
CA ALA A 278 0.83 4.37 1.01
C ALA A 278 1.40 4.81 -0.35
N ALA A 279 2.70 4.62 -0.60
CA ALA A 279 3.27 4.84 -1.93
C ALA A 279 2.72 3.87 -2.98
N GLY A 280 2.28 2.70 -2.55
CA GLY A 280 1.82 1.59 -3.38
C GLY A 280 2.76 0.39 -3.32
N ASN A 281 2.24 -0.77 -3.71
CA ASN A 281 3.01 -2.01 -3.83
C ASN A 281 3.31 -2.34 -5.32
N GLU A 282 3.18 -1.35 -6.20
CA GLU A 282 3.08 -1.52 -7.66
C GLU A 282 4.41 -1.83 -8.33
N ARG A 283 5.50 -1.84 -7.57
CA ARG A 283 6.81 -2.34 -8.02
C ARG A 283 6.94 -3.86 -7.82
N SER A 284 5.95 -4.50 -7.21
CA SER A 284 5.90 -5.96 -7.04
C SER A 284 5.89 -6.66 -8.40
N THR A 285 6.58 -7.79 -8.49
CA THR A 285 6.62 -8.65 -9.68
C THR A 285 5.46 -9.66 -9.74
N SER A 286 4.48 -9.56 -8.83
CA SER A 286 3.19 -10.25 -8.95
C SER A 286 2.40 -9.72 -10.15
N SER A 287 1.69 -10.58 -10.87
CA SER A 287 0.79 -10.19 -11.98
C SER A 287 -0.30 -9.19 -11.59
N GLN A 288 -0.63 -9.07 -10.30
CA GLN A 288 -1.47 -8.02 -9.71
C GLN A 288 -0.75 -6.66 -9.51
N SER A 289 0.47 -6.47 -10.02
CA SER A 289 1.25 -5.22 -9.82
C SER A 289 2.17 -4.88 -10.99
N CYS A 290 2.33 -3.58 -11.28
CA CYS A 290 3.05 -3.10 -12.49
C CYS A 290 4.52 -3.52 -12.61
N GLY A 291 5.20 -3.89 -11.52
CA GLY A 291 6.55 -4.46 -11.55
C GLY A 291 6.65 -5.79 -12.31
N SER A 292 5.55 -6.54 -12.45
CA SER A 292 5.48 -7.71 -13.35
C SER A 292 5.71 -7.34 -14.82
N LEU A 293 5.37 -6.11 -15.21
CA LEU A 293 5.62 -5.54 -16.53
C LEU A 293 6.96 -4.79 -16.62
N GLY A 294 7.83 -4.95 -15.61
CA GLY A 294 9.15 -4.32 -15.55
C GLY A 294 9.17 -2.88 -15.01
N TYR A 295 8.05 -2.35 -14.52
CA TYR A 295 8.02 -1.01 -13.93
C TYR A 295 8.82 -1.00 -12.63
N THR A 296 9.84 -0.15 -12.59
CA THR A 296 10.69 0.07 -11.41
C THR A 296 10.41 1.45 -10.85
N TYR A 297 10.62 2.47 -11.66
CA TYR A 297 10.26 3.86 -11.39
C TYR A 297 8.89 4.22 -11.98
N ASN A 298 8.36 5.38 -11.58
CA ASN A 298 6.99 5.84 -11.86
C ASN A 298 5.92 4.81 -11.47
N THR A 299 6.00 4.31 -10.24
CA THR A 299 5.08 3.29 -9.69
C THR A 299 4.24 3.81 -8.52
N THR A 300 4.36 5.09 -8.14
CA THR A 300 3.60 5.66 -7.01
C THR A 300 2.11 5.76 -7.33
N ILE A 301 1.23 5.20 -6.49
CA ILE A 301 -0.22 5.25 -6.70
C ILE A 301 -0.84 6.59 -6.23
N PRO A 302 -1.79 7.17 -6.98
CA PRO A 302 -2.71 8.18 -6.45
C PRO A 302 -3.65 7.57 -5.40
N PRO A 303 -4.17 8.34 -4.42
CA PRO A 303 -3.89 9.76 -4.15
C PRO A 303 -2.50 10.05 -3.55
N GLY A 304 -1.67 9.05 -3.28
CA GLY A 304 -0.27 9.20 -2.80
C GLY A 304 0.65 9.99 -3.74
N THR A 305 0.24 10.27 -4.97
CA THR A 305 0.91 11.22 -5.90
C THR A 305 0.63 12.69 -5.60
N ALA A 306 -0.19 13.04 -4.60
CA ALA A 306 -0.50 14.43 -4.20
C ALA A 306 0.73 15.17 -3.62
N LYS A 307 0.67 16.51 -3.52
CA LYS A 307 1.86 17.34 -3.23
C LYS A 307 2.09 17.51 -1.72
N ASN A 308 1.02 17.76 -0.99
CA ASN A 308 1.05 18.10 0.43
C ASN A 308 1.02 16.88 1.35
N VAL A 309 0.48 15.74 0.86
CA VAL A 309 0.49 14.46 1.60
C VAL A 309 1.90 13.99 1.91
N ILE A 310 2.05 13.15 2.94
CA ILE A 310 3.27 12.39 3.23
C ILE A 310 3.10 11.00 2.64
N THR A 311 3.81 10.71 1.55
CA THR A 311 3.74 9.42 0.86
C THR A 311 4.84 8.49 1.37
N VAL A 312 4.45 7.30 1.82
CA VAL A 312 5.33 6.41 2.59
C VAL A 312 5.66 5.14 1.79
N GLY A 313 6.93 4.98 1.43
CA GLY A 313 7.45 3.73 0.86
C GLY A 313 7.83 2.71 1.94
N ALA A 314 8.03 1.45 1.55
CA ALA A 314 8.31 0.35 2.45
C ALA A 314 9.79 -0.09 2.37
N ILE A 315 10.44 -0.17 3.53
CA ILE A 315 11.72 -0.85 3.72
C ILE A 315 11.56 -2.10 4.59
N ASN A 316 12.55 -3.00 4.50
CA ASN A 316 12.71 -4.15 5.37
C ASN A 316 13.20 -3.69 6.76
N SER A 317 12.41 -4.01 7.79
CA SER A 317 12.58 -3.58 9.18
C SER A 317 13.92 -3.98 9.81
N ASN A 318 14.56 -5.05 9.33
CA ASN A 318 15.75 -5.64 9.94
C ASN A 318 17.09 -5.17 9.33
N ASN A 319 17.09 -4.53 8.16
CA ASN A 319 18.33 -4.08 7.50
C ASN A 319 18.18 -2.79 6.65
N ASN A 320 17.02 -2.12 6.73
CA ASN A 320 16.67 -0.92 5.98
C ASN A 320 16.73 -1.05 4.44
N SER A 321 16.86 -2.26 3.88
CA SER A 321 16.84 -2.42 2.43
C SER A 321 15.43 -2.21 1.87
N MET A 322 15.35 -1.56 0.70
CA MET A 322 14.09 -1.36 -0.02
C MET A 322 13.35 -2.70 -0.25
N THR A 323 12.04 -2.75 0.00
CA THR A 323 11.26 -3.96 -0.33
C THR A 323 11.14 -4.12 -1.84
N THR A 324 11.02 -5.36 -2.32
CA THR A 324 10.83 -5.65 -3.75
C THR A 324 9.59 -4.98 -4.33
N PHE A 325 8.54 -4.83 -3.52
CA PHE A 325 7.24 -4.31 -3.96
C PHE A 325 7.06 -2.79 -3.84
N SER A 326 7.80 -2.09 -2.97
CA SER A 326 7.50 -0.68 -2.68
C SER A 326 7.57 0.15 -3.96
N SER A 327 6.48 0.84 -4.25
CA SER A 327 6.39 1.83 -5.31
C SER A 327 7.42 2.94 -5.11
N TRP A 328 7.93 3.44 -6.24
CA TRP A 328 8.95 4.46 -6.38
C TRP A 328 8.41 5.62 -7.22
N GLY A 329 9.06 6.78 -7.10
CA GLY A 329 8.85 7.93 -7.98
C GLY A 329 9.59 7.79 -9.32
N PRO A 330 9.75 8.89 -10.08
CA PRO A 330 9.07 10.18 -9.87
C PRO A 330 7.55 10.03 -10.05
N THR A 331 6.80 11.13 -9.90
CA THR A 331 5.47 11.27 -10.52
C THR A 331 5.59 11.61 -12.01
N ASP A 332 4.49 11.57 -12.76
CA ASP A 332 4.46 11.97 -14.18
C ASP A 332 4.94 13.43 -14.40
N ASP A 333 4.65 14.32 -13.43
CA ASP A 333 5.12 15.70 -13.40
C ASP A 333 6.49 15.88 -12.73
N GLY A 334 7.26 14.79 -12.60
CA GLY A 334 8.68 14.80 -12.19
C GLY A 334 8.95 15.04 -10.70
N ARG A 335 7.91 15.07 -9.84
CA ARG A 335 8.10 15.28 -8.40
C ARG A 335 8.62 14.01 -7.73
N MET A 336 9.37 14.21 -6.65
CA MET A 336 9.87 13.11 -5.83
C MET A 336 8.73 12.45 -5.05
N LYS A 337 8.68 11.13 -5.15
CA LYS A 337 7.92 10.20 -4.31
C LYS A 337 8.75 8.91 -4.13
N PRO A 338 8.57 8.13 -3.06
CA PRO A 338 7.88 8.52 -1.81
C PRO A 338 8.54 9.76 -1.17
N ASP A 339 7.91 10.38 -0.18
CA ASP A 339 8.54 11.50 0.55
C ASP A 339 9.53 10.97 1.61
N VAL A 340 9.19 9.85 2.25
CA VAL A 340 10.01 9.09 3.21
C VAL A 340 9.70 7.60 3.10
N VAL A 341 10.52 6.75 3.69
CA VAL A 341 10.20 5.33 3.89
C VAL A 341 10.05 4.96 5.36
N ALA A 342 9.29 3.90 5.60
CA ALA A 342 9.15 3.29 6.93
C ALA A 342 9.18 1.75 6.83
N PRO A 343 9.49 1.06 7.94
CA PRO A 343 9.38 -0.39 8.03
C PRO A 343 7.98 -0.90 7.62
N GLY A 344 7.92 -1.66 6.53
CA GLY A 344 6.67 -2.21 5.97
C GLY A 344 6.75 -3.66 5.53
N CYS A 345 7.91 -4.31 5.73
CA CYS A 345 8.12 -5.74 5.54
C CYS A 345 9.38 -6.18 6.29
N GLN A 346 9.79 -7.44 6.15
CA GLN A 346 11.11 -7.92 6.59
C GLN A 346 11.67 -8.95 5.60
N THR A 347 13.01 -8.95 5.42
CA THR A 347 13.69 -9.89 4.50
C THR A 347 14.50 -10.93 5.25
N GLY A 348 14.48 -12.19 4.78
CA GLY A 348 15.26 -13.30 5.36
C GLY A 348 14.91 -13.67 6.81
N GLY A 349 13.71 -13.30 7.27
CA GLY A 349 13.20 -13.50 8.62
C GLY A 349 11.69 -13.40 8.62
N ASP A 350 11.13 -12.46 9.39
CA ASP A 350 9.72 -12.40 9.77
C ASP A 350 8.65 -12.34 8.65
N TRP A 351 9.04 -12.09 7.39
CA TRP A 351 8.15 -11.84 6.22
C TRP A 351 7.04 -10.80 6.48
N GLY A 352 7.24 -9.86 7.40
CA GLY A 352 6.35 -8.71 7.53
C GLY A 352 6.31 -8.04 8.89
N VAL A 353 5.13 -7.49 9.14
CA VAL A 353 4.73 -6.68 10.29
C VAL A 353 3.57 -7.43 10.93
N THR A 354 3.72 -7.96 12.15
CA THR A 354 2.61 -8.57 12.93
C THR A 354 1.86 -7.57 13.79
N SER A 355 0.62 -7.28 13.42
CA SER A 355 -0.29 -6.40 14.15
C SER A 355 -1.63 -7.10 14.42
N THR A 356 -2.54 -6.42 15.08
CA THR A 356 -3.83 -6.96 15.53
C THR A 356 -4.70 -7.44 14.37
N ARG A 357 -5.48 -8.50 14.60
CA ARG A 357 -6.47 -9.06 13.67
C ARG A 357 -7.81 -9.26 14.38
N PRO A 358 -8.94 -9.34 13.66
CA PRO A 358 -10.25 -9.51 14.28
C PRO A 358 -10.31 -10.71 15.24
N GLY A 359 -11.04 -10.56 16.36
CA GLY A 359 -11.21 -11.62 17.35
C GLY A 359 -10.01 -11.81 18.29
N SER A 360 -9.38 -10.73 18.74
CA SER A 360 -8.32 -10.69 19.79
C SER A 360 -6.94 -11.31 19.48
N GLY A 361 -6.65 -11.65 18.21
CA GLY A 361 -5.37 -12.22 17.79
C GLY A 361 -4.46 -11.24 17.04
N TYR A 362 -3.30 -11.74 16.58
CA TYR A 362 -2.38 -10.98 15.71
C TYR A 362 -2.13 -11.72 14.38
N THR A 363 -1.72 -11.00 13.33
CA THR A 363 -1.37 -11.55 12.00
C THR A 363 -0.25 -10.75 11.32
N VAL A 364 0.58 -11.43 10.53
CA VAL A 364 1.66 -10.84 9.73
C VAL A 364 1.11 -10.24 8.43
N MET A 365 1.63 -9.08 7.98
CA MET A 365 1.41 -8.51 6.64
C MET A 365 2.66 -7.78 6.12
N CYS A 366 2.86 -7.72 4.80
CA CYS A 366 3.82 -6.80 4.15
C CYS A 366 3.09 -5.82 3.24
N GLY A 367 3.53 -4.56 3.23
CA GLY A 367 3.05 -3.54 2.30
C GLY A 367 3.49 -2.14 2.68
N THR A 368 3.40 -1.20 1.72
CA THR A 368 3.37 0.24 2.06
C THR A 368 2.19 0.57 2.97
N SER A 369 1.14 -0.25 2.93
CA SER A 369 0.00 -0.28 3.85
C SER A 369 0.37 -0.55 5.32
N MET A 370 1.57 -1.08 5.60
CA MET A 370 2.11 -1.28 6.96
C MET A 370 3.20 -0.24 7.30
N ALA A 371 3.90 0.27 6.28
CA ALA A 371 4.81 1.41 6.41
C ALA A 371 4.06 2.71 6.77
N THR A 372 2.89 2.94 6.15
CA THR A 372 2.05 4.14 6.35
C THR A 372 1.55 4.30 7.80
N PRO A 373 0.94 3.29 8.46
CA PRO A 373 0.56 3.41 9.86
C PRO A 373 1.77 3.44 10.81
N THR A 374 2.90 2.82 10.44
CA THR A 374 4.16 2.99 11.15
C THR A 374 4.60 4.46 11.13
N ALA A 375 4.49 5.14 9.98
CA ALA A 375 4.76 6.58 9.87
C ALA A 375 3.70 7.46 10.55
N ALA A 376 2.41 7.10 10.48
CA ALA A 376 1.32 7.87 11.07
C ALA A 376 1.36 7.83 12.61
N GLY A 377 1.68 6.67 13.19
CA GLY A 377 1.88 6.53 14.63
C GLY A 377 3.20 7.16 15.10
N VAL A 378 4.28 7.13 14.31
CA VAL A 378 5.46 7.97 14.58
C VAL A 378 5.10 9.45 14.56
N LEU A 379 4.31 9.91 13.58
CA LEU A 379 3.84 11.30 13.54
C LEU A 379 2.97 11.66 14.75
N ALA A 380 2.16 10.74 15.28
CA ALA A 380 1.41 10.98 16.52
C ALA A 380 2.32 11.20 17.73
N LEU A 381 3.45 10.51 17.83
CA LEU A 381 4.48 10.81 18.84
C LEU A 381 5.06 12.23 18.63
N LEU A 382 5.29 12.65 17.38
CA LEU A 382 5.77 14.01 17.07
C LEU A 382 4.74 15.09 17.41
N THR A 383 3.45 14.81 17.23
CA THR A 383 2.37 15.73 17.60
C THR A 383 2.25 15.91 19.10
N GLU A 384 2.33 14.84 19.88
CA GLU A 384 2.44 14.91 21.34
C GLU A 384 3.71 15.65 21.78
N ALA A 385 4.87 15.37 21.15
CA ALA A 385 6.12 16.08 21.43
C ALA A 385 6.03 17.58 21.17
N TRP A 386 5.41 18.01 20.06
CA TRP A 386 5.19 19.43 19.77
C TRP A 386 4.29 20.09 20.82
N ARG A 387 3.15 19.47 21.11
CA ARG A 387 2.17 19.99 22.08
C ARG A 387 2.76 20.12 23.49
N THR A 388 3.61 19.17 23.90
CA THR A 388 4.25 19.17 25.23
C THR A 388 5.49 20.07 25.30
N ASN A 389 6.36 20.08 24.28
CA ASN A 389 7.69 20.69 24.37
C ASN A 389 7.78 22.10 23.76
N VAL A 390 6.90 22.46 22.81
CA VAL A 390 6.85 23.81 22.22
C VAL A 390 5.82 24.66 22.96
N GLY A 391 4.56 24.21 23.01
CA GLY A 391 3.47 24.87 23.71
C GLY A 391 3.06 26.24 23.14
N GLY A 392 1.85 26.71 23.45
CA GLY A 392 1.39 28.09 23.20
C GLY A 392 1.21 28.53 21.74
N ILE A 393 1.71 27.77 20.76
CA ILE A 393 1.50 27.97 19.31
C ILE A 393 0.41 26.99 18.85
N ASN A 394 -0.38 27.39 17.85
CA ASN A 394 -1.31 26.50 17.16
C ASN A 394 -0.62 25.20 16.69
N GLU A 395 -1.42 24.14 16.53
CA GLU A 395 -0.99 22.90 15.84
C GLU A 395 -0.23 23.25 14.55
N PRO A 396 1.02 22.79 14.38
CA PRO A 396 1.86 23.26 13.29
C PRO A 396 1.33 22.69 11.98
N LEU A 397 1.52 23.44 10.89
CA LEU A 397 1.02 23.03 9.59
C LEU A 397 1.56 21.65 9.20
N PRO A 398 0.79 20.81 8.48
CA PRO A 398 1.27 19.53 7.96
C PRO A 398 2.56 19.62 7.14
N SER A 399 2.81 20.76 6.49
CA SER A 399 4.08 21.07 5.82
C SER A 399 5.26 21.17 6.78
N THR A 400 5.07 21.64 8.01
CA THR A 400 6.08 21.63 9.08
C THR A 400 6.35 20.21 9.55
N TYR A 401 5.32 19.38 9.77
CA TYR A 401 5.51 17.97 10.13
C TYR A 401 6.22 17.17 9.04
N LYS A 402 5.77 17.31 7.78
CA LYS A 402 6.46 16.75 6.60
C LYS A 402 7.90 17.26 6.51
N GLY A 403 8.11 18.55 6.73
CA GLY A 403 9.43 19.20 6.78
C GLY A 403 10.35 18.65 7.85
N ILE A 404 9.85 18.39 9.06
CA ILE A 404 10.61 17.74 10.15
C ILE A 404 11.02 16.33 9.70
N LEU A 405 10.06 15.50 9.29
CA LEU A 405 10.29 14.11 8.88
C LEU A 405 11.36 13.99 7.77
N ILE A 406 11.22 14.74 6.67
CA ILE A 406 12.18 14.67 5.55
C ILE A 406 13.57 15.23 5.90
N ASN A 407 13.68 16.11 6.91
CA ASN A 407 14.96 16.66 7.34
C ASN A 407 15.60 15.85 8.49
N SER A 408 14.87 14.95 9.14
CA SER A 408 15.36 14.08 10.22
C SER A 408 15.48 12.61 9.83
N ALA A 409 15.04 12.24 8.63
CA ALA A 409 15.16 10.88 8.11
C ALA A 409 16.63 10.45 7.99
N LEU A 410 16.86 9.14 8.16
CA LEU A 410 18.12 8.49 7.87
C LEU A 410 18.25 8.31 6.35
N ASP A 411 19.19 9.05 5.74
CA ASP A 411 19.54 8.96 4.32
C ASP A 411 19.91 7.52 3.93
N LEU A 412 19.35 7.03 2.82
CA LEU A 412 19.45 5.63 2.37
C LEU A 412 19.38 5.57 0.85
N GLY A 413 20.05 4.58 0.26
CA GLY A 413 20.13 4.44 -1.20
C GLY A 413 21.29 5.26 -1.74
N GLN A 414 20.99 6.23 -2.61
CA GLN A 414 21.97 7.22 -3.06
C GLN A 414 22.16 8.30 -1.98
N THR A 415 23.24 9.09 -2.05
CA THR A 415 23.45 10.19 -1.10
C THR A 415 22.53 11.37 -1.41
N GLY A 416 21.66 11.70 -0.47
CA GLY A 416 20.62 12.70 -0.64
C GLY A 416 19.40 12.16 -1.41
N PRO A 417 18.31 12.94 -1.46
CA PRO A 417 16.99 12.39 -1.74
C PRO A 417 16.85 11.73 -3.11
N ASP A 418 16.26 10.53 -3.16
CA ASP A 418 16.07 9.74 -4.38
C ASP A 418 14.64 9.21 -4.54
N PHE A 419 14.32 8.66 -5.72
CA PHE A 419 12.98 8.18 -6.04
C PHE A 419 12.62 6.81 -5.41
N GLN A 420 13.56 6.15 -4.73
CA GLN A 420 13.32 4.88 -4.04
C GLN A 420 13.00 5.12 -2.56
N TYR A 421 13.92 5.80 -1.86
CA TYR A 421 13.86 6.04 -0.42
C TYR A 421 13.23 7.39 -0.05
N GLY A 422 12.94 8.25 -1.04
CA GLY A 422 12.53 9.63 -0.78
C GLY A 422 13.68 10.38 -0.11
N HIS A 423 13.38 11.01 1.02
CA HIS A 423 14.40 11.61 1.89
C HIS A 423 15.02 10.61 2.91
N GLY A 424 14.70 9.30 2.81
CA GLY A 424 15.24 8.27 3.68
C GLY A 424 14.23 7.69 4.69
N ALA A 425 14.73 6.88 5.62
CA ALA A 425 13.90 6.20 6.62
C ALA A 425 13.54 7.11 7.81
N ILE A 426 12.28 7.08 8.25
CA ILE A 426 11.84 7.86 9.42
C ILE A 426 12.58 7.43 10.70
N ASP A 427 13.11 8.43 11.42
CA ASP A 427 13.68 8.27 12.76
C ASP A 427 12.97 9.23 13.72
N ALA A 428 12.17 8.66 14.63
CA ALA A 428 11.38 9.40 15.62
C ALA A 428 12.26 10.16 16.62
N LEU A 429 13.43 9.62 16.98
CA LEU A 429 14.36 10.25 17.89
C LEU A 429 15.04 11.47 17.25
N ALA A 430 15.43 11.37 15.98
CA ALA A 430 15.95 12.49 15.21
C ALA A 430 14.87 13.57 15.01
N ALA A 431 13.63 13.19 14.71
CA ALA A 431 12.50 14.10 14.54
C ALA A 431 12.14 14.85 15.83
N VAL A 432 12.00 14.16 16.97
CA VAL A 432 11.75 14.78 18.28
C VAL A 432 12.92 15.70 18.67
N LYS A 433 14.17 15.32 18.38
CA LYS A 433 15.33 16.22 18.58
C LYS A 433 15.23 17.50 17.76
N LYS A 434 14.68 17.47 16.53
CA LYS A 434 14.45 18.70 15.75
C LYS A 434 13.37 19.59 16.38
N ILE A 435 12.25 19.02 16.81
CA ILE A 435 11.21 19.76 17.55
C ILE A 435 11.81 20.45 18.77
N ASN A 436 12.50 19.69 19.63
CA ASN A 436 13.08 20.20 20.88
C ASN A 436 14.28 21.13 20.66
N SER A 437 14.87 21.16 19.47
CA SER A 437 15.89 22.16 19.10
C SER A 437 15.30 23.49 18.62
N GLY A 438 14.04 23.49 18.16
CA GLY A 438 13.31 24.70 17.77
C GLY A 438 12.74 25.48 18.96
N SER A 439 12.48 24.81 20.08
CA SER A 439 12.04 25.42 21.36
C SER A 439 13.19 26.04 22.17
N GLY A 440 14.26 26.50 21.50
CA GLY A 440 15.53 26.90 22.14
C GLY A 440 16.09 28.24 21.67
N SER A 441 15.27 29.10 21.04
CA SER A 441 15.65 30.42 20.50
C SER A 441 14.69 31.52 20.96
#